data_AF-A0A9X2YIB0-F1
#
_entry.id   AF-A0A9X2YIB0-F1
#
_cell.length_a   1.000
_cell.length_b   1.000
_cell.length_c   1.000
_cell.angle_alpha   90.00
_cell.angle_beta   90.00
_cell.angle_gamma   90.00
#
_symmetry.space_group_name_H-M   'P 1'
#
loop_
_entity.id
_entity.type
_entity.pdbx_description
1 polymer ?
#
loop_
_entity_poly.entity_id
_entity_poly.type
_entity_poly.pdbx_seq_one_letter_code
_entity_poly.pdbx_strand_id
1 'polypeptide(L)' 'GPIQIAVSCADPATSELLAGGRMLAPGGAIVVGGHPDSSELLRDRPRVRGADAAYVCRGRVCDLPVVTGADLAAALRRSV' A
#
# COMPACT_ATOMS: atom_id res chain seq x y z
N GLY A 1 16.24 -5.20 0.58
CA GLY A 1 15.64 -4.27 -0.39
C GLY A 1 14.64 -3.39 0.34
N PRO A 2 14.39 -2.16 -0.12
CA PRO A 2 13.46 -1.24 0.54
C PRO A 2 12.04 -1.80 0.57
N ILE A 3 11.24 -1.34 1.53
CA ILE A 3 9.81 -1.65 1.58
C ILE A 3 9.11 -0.86 0.47
N GLN A 4 8.19 -1.52 -0.22
CA GLN A 4 7.34 -0.90 -1.23
C GLN A 4 5.89 -1.01 -0.78
N ILE A 5 5.17 0.11 -0.78
CA ILE A 5 3.76 0.20 -0.42
C ILE A 5 3.00 0.63 -1.66
N ALA A 6 2.18 -0.27 -2.20
CA ALA A 6 1.32 0.00 -3.35
C ALA A 6 -0.14 0.10 -2.88
N VAL A 7 -0.80 1.23 -3.12
CA VAL A 7 -2.18 1.48 -2.70
C VAL A 7 -3.07 1.62 -3.92
N SER A 8 -3.92 0.63 -4.12
CA SER A 8 -4.95 0.67 -5.15
C SER A 8 -6.20 1.28 -4.56
N CYS A 9 -6.59 2.44 -5.09
CA CYS A 9 -7.67 3.26 -4.55
C CYS A 9 -8.59 3.80 -5.64
N ALA A 10 -9.79 4.23 -5.26
CA ALA A 10 -10.72 4.88 -6.19
C ALA A 10 -10.23 6.27 -6.61
N ASP A 11 -9.81 7.06 -5.63
CA ASP A 11 -9.31 8.41 -5.81
C ASP A 11 -8.09 8.62 -4.89
N PRO A 12 -6.88 8.78 -5.45
CA PRO A 12 -5.66 9.00 -4.69
C PRO A 12 -5.67 10.29 -3.84
N ALA A 13 -6.50 11.28 -4.18
CA ALA A 13 -6.58 12.53 -3.43
C ALA A 13 -7.33 12.35 -2.09
N THR A 14 -8.24 11.39 -2.01
CA THR A 14 -9.12 11.16 -0.85
C THR A 14 -8.83 9.85 -0.11
N SER A 15 -7.91 9.02 -0.62
CA SER A 15 -7.56 7.74 -0.01
C SER A 15 -6.84 7.89 1.34
N GLU A 16 -7.51 7.50 2.43
CA GLU A 16 -6.94 7.44 3.77
C GLU A 16 -5.79 6.44 3.88
N LEU A 17 -5.86 5.32 3.15
CA LEU A 17 -4.79 4.32 3.11
C LEU A 17 -3.52 4.86 2.47
N LEU A 18 -3.65 5.65 1.40
CA LEU A 18 -2.50 6.27 0.76
C LEU A 18 -1.87 7.35 1.66
N ALA A 19 -2.71 8.19 2.27
CA ALA A 19 -2.25 9.18 3.24
C ALA A 19 -1.52 8.51 4.42
N GLY A 20 -2.11 7.47 5.00
CA GLY A 20 -1.51 6.68 6.08
C GLY A 20 -0.21 6.01 5.67
N GLY A 21 -0.16 5.43 4.47
CA GLY A 21 1.05 4.82 3.91
C GLY A 21 2.20 5.82 3.80
N ARG A 22 1.94 7.05 3.35
CA ARG A 22 2.95 8.13 3.27
C ARG A 22 3.43 8.58 4.65
N MET A 23 2.54 8.65 5.63
CA MET A 23 2.86 9.11 6.99
C MET A 23 3.62 8.06 7.81
N LEU A 24 3.30 6.77 7.61
CA LEU A 24 3.82 5.67 8.42
C LEU A 24 5.01 4.94 7.77
N ALA A 25 5.28 5.22 6.50
CA ALA A 25 6.37 4.59 5.76
C ALA A 25 7.72 4.82 6.45
N PRO A 26 8.51 3.76 6.69
CA PRO A 26 9.85 3.91 7.24
C PRO A 26 10.79 4.58 6.22
N GLY A 27 11.88 5.16 6.70
CA GLY A 27 12.88 5.80 5.85
C GLY A 27 13.39 4.87 4.75
N GLY A 28 13.44 5.38 3.52
CA GLY A 28 13.85 4.60 2.33
C GLY A 28 12.77 3.70 1.74
N ALA A 29 11.53 3.72 2.25
CA ALA A 29 10.41 3.05 1.63
C ALA A 29 9.86 3.83 0.42
N ILE A 30 9.27 3.10 -0.53
CA ILE A 30 8.60 3.66 -1.71
C ILE A 30 7.10 3.53 -1.50
N VAL A 31 6.36 4.64 -1.66
CA VAL A 31 4.90 4.65 -1.57
C VAL A 31 4.29 5.11 -2.89
N VAL A 32 3.48 4.25 -3.50
CA VAL A 32 2.76 4.54 -4.75
C VAL A 32 1.28 4.31 -4.52
N GLY A 33 0.45 5.25 -4.95
CA GLY A 33 -1.00 5.13 -4.89
C GLY A 33 -1.66 5.62 -6.17
N GLY A 34 -2.68 4.90 -6.61
CA GLY A 34 -3.32 5.12 -7.89
C GLY A 34 -4.54 4.23 -8.08
N HIS A 35 -5.18 4.38 -9.23
CA HIS A 35 -6.20 3.44 -9.67
C HIS A 35 -5.57 2.05 -9.92
N PRO A 36 -6.29 0.93 -9.71
CA PRO A 36 -5.83 -0.38 -10.15
C PRO A 36 -5.25 -0.36 -11.58
N ASP A 37 -4.11 -1.03 -11.76
CA ASP A 37 -3.38 -1.18 -13.02
C ASP A 37 -2.88 0.13 -13.67
N SER A 38 -2.88 1.26 -12.94
CA SER A 38 -2.43 2.54 -13.49
C SER A 38 -0.91 2.70 -13.56
N SER A 39 -0.14 1.76 -12.98
CA SER A 39 1.32 1.73 -13.02
C SER A 39 1.82 0.29 -12.88
N GLU A 40 3.10 0.05 -13.20
CA GLU A 40 3.71 -1.27 -13.00
C GLU A 40 3.64 -1.75 -11.55
N LEU A 41 3.74 -0.84 -10.58
CA LEU A 41 3.60 -1.15 -9.16
C LEU A 41 2.14 -1.35 -8.70
N LEU A 42 1.15 -1.11 -9.56
CA LEU A 42 -0.27 -1.36 -9.24
C LEU A 42 -0.87 -2.47 -10.11
N ARG A 43 -0.06 -3.09 -10.98
CA ARG A 43 -0.46 -4.22 -11.81
C ARG A 43 -0.81 -5.43 -10.95
N ASP A 44 -1.92 -6.08 -11.26
CA ASP A 44 -2.41 -7.29 -10.58
C ASP A 44 -2.64 -7.08 -9.06
N ARG A 45 -2.85 -5.84 -8.66
CA ARG A 45 -3.10 -5.42 -7.27
C ARG A 45 -4.46 -4.73 -7.19
N PRO A 46 -5.58 -5.45 -7.31
CA PRO A 46 -6.89 -4.84 -7.34
C PRO A 46 -7.29 -4.25 -5.98
N ARG A 47 -8.40 -3.51 -5.96
CA ARG A 47 -9.11 -3.20 -4.70
C ARG A 47 -9.68 -4.47 -4.08
N VAL A 48 -9.85 -4.49 -2.76
CA VAL A 48 -10.42 -5.64 -2.05
C VAL A 48 -11.85 -5.33 -1.66
N ARG A 49 -12.82 -6.10 -2.19
CA ARG A 49 -14.26 -5.92 -1.94
C ARG A 49 -14.74 -4.48 -2.19
N GLY A 50 -14.18 -3.81 -3.18
CA GLY A 50 -14.51 -2.42 -3.52
C GLY A 50 -13.84 -1.36 -2.63
N ALA A 51 -13.19 -1.74 -1.53
CA ALA A 51 -12.41 -0.84 -0.70
C ALA A 51 -10.99 -0.65 -1.23
N ASP A 52 -10.41 0.48 -0.90
CA ASP A 52 -8.98 0.75 -1.10
C ASP A 52 -8.14 -0.36 -0.45
N ALA A 53 -7.06 -0.76 -1.11
CA ALA A 53 -6.21 -1.85 -0.67
C ALA A 53 -4.73 -1.46 -0.73
N ALA A 54 -4.01 -1.67 0.36
CA ALA A 54 -2.58 -1.47 0.45
C ALA A 54 -1.83 -2.82 0.43
N TYR A 55 -0.80 -2.88 -0.39
CA TYR A 55 0.07 -4.03 -0.59
C TYR A 55 1.48 -3.65 -0.13
N VAL A 56 1.96 -4.30 0.93
CA VAL A 56 3.28 -4.05 1.50
C VAL A 56 4.24 -5.14 1.05
N CYS A 57 5.19 -4.78 0.19
CA CYS A 57 6.18 -5.68 -0.38
C CYS A 57 7.56 -5.47 0.24
N ARG A 58 8.24 -6.59 0.54
CA ARG A 58 9.60 -6.67 1.09
C ARG A 58 10.45 -7.49 0.14
N GLY A 59 11.23 -6.80 -0.69
CA GLY A 59 11.93 -7.45 -1.80
C GLY A 59 10.92 -7.99 -2.82
N ARG A 60 10.89 -9.31 -3.04
CA ARG A 60 10.00 -9.96 -4.01
C ARG A 60 8.70 -10.51 -3.41
N VAL A 61 8.52 -10.40 -2.09
CA VAL A 61 7.37 -10.97 -1.38
C VAL A 61 6.47 -9.84 -0.91
N CYS A 62 5.18 -9.94 -1.18
CA CYS A 62 4.18 -9.04 -0.64
C CYS A 62 3.36 -9.75 0.42
N ASP A 63 3.04 -9.06 1.51
CA ASP A 63 2.06 -9.54 2.49
C ASP A 63 0.64 -9.56 1.86
N LEU A 64 -0.31 -10.15 2.58
CA LEU A 64 -1.73 -10.03 2.23
C LEU A 64 -2.16 -8.55 2.20
N PRO A 65 -3.06 -8.18 1.28
CA PRO A 65 -3.55 -6.81 1.20
C PRO A 65 -4.33 -6.42 2.45
N VAL A 66 -4.13 -5.18 2.90
CA VAL A 66 -4.85 -4.59 4.02
C VAL A 66 -5.76 -3.47 3.54
N VAL A 67 -6.92 -3.34 4.19
CA VAL A 67 -7.98 -2.38 3.79
C VAL A 67 -8.22 -1.30 4.85
N THR A 68 -7.48 -1.32 5.95
CA THR A 68 -7.60 -0.31 7.02
C THR A 68 -6.25 0.31 7.35
N GLY A 69 -6.26 1.55 7.81
CA GLY A 69 -5.04 2.23 8.27
C GLY A 69 -4.38 1.55 9.47
N ALA A 70 -5.18 0.94 10.36
CA ALA A 70 -4.67 0.20 11.52
C ALA A 70 -3.90 -1.05 11.11
N ASP A 71 -4.45 -1.82 10.16
CA ASP A 71 -3.79 -3.01 9.62
C ASP A 71 -2.53 -2.63 8.84
N LEU A 72 -2.56 -1.51 8.10
CA LEU A 72 -1.38 -0.97 7.43
C LEU A 72 -0.28 -0.60 8.44
N ALA A 73 -0.62 0.07 9.54
CA ALA A 73 0.32 0.39 10.60
C ALA A 73 0.92 -0.87 11.23
N ALA A 74 0.10 -1.89 11.48
CA ALA A 74 0.57 -3.18 11.99
C ALA A 74 1.51 -3.89 11.00
N ALA A 75 1.18 -3.89 9.71
CA ALA A 75 2.02 -4.47 8.67
C ALA A 75 3.39 -3.79 8.59
N LEU A 76 3.44 -2.46 8.69
CA LEU A 76 4.71 -1.71 8.63
C LEU A 76 5.59 -1.96 9.85
N ARG A 77 5.01 -2.08 11.05
CA ARG A 77 5.74 -2.37 12.31
C ARG A 77 6.42 -3.74 12.35
N ARG A 78 5.97 -4.73 11.57
CA ARG A 78 6.63 -6.05 11.48
C ARG A 78 8.05 -6.00 10.90
N SER A 79 8.46 -4.85 10.38
CA SER A 79 9.68 -4.70 9.58
C SER A 79 10.79 -3.94 10.29
N VAL A 80 10.55 -3.51 11.54
CA VAL A 80 11.52 -2.83 12.40
C VAL A 80 11.98 -3.73 13.53
#